data_AF-A0A661U255-F1
#
_entry.id   AF-A0A661U255-F1
#
_cell.length_a   1.000
_cell.length_b   1.000
_cell.length_c   1.000
_cell.angle_alpha   90.00
_cell.angle_beta   90.00
_cell.angle_gamma   90.00
#
_symmetry.space_group_name_H-M   'P 1'
#
loop_
_entity.id
_entity.type
_entity.pdbx_description
1 polymer ?
#
loop_
_entity_poly.entity_id
_entity_poly.type
_entity_poly.pdbx_seq_one_letter_code
_entity_poly.pdbx_strand_id
1 'polypeptide(L)'
;MNEGIKDREIEAVTLFGNLEHSTAVGELRDLDNYCKLLEEFQQLTFNIITKHLEEYKYSKRAKKARRGTDIAVGKDYDWNIYGDSFHIYLYSGNITYDMSNILLIAMKIQLAWFTSQTNMKNMKEDRPLLDLNMGIDSGMVILGVRTWRHEMGDLTPRIEGQPVNRSRTIAMLANNGKLSKIFLSEHATKVIRMKPNLPIRLVQEDTSTLEGIIQDIPLYELAAYWDHEVFDFLPEGMKEEILGNLEQAFQRITPAKTHLWLYPLVFRYYLRNEEDQMLKIMRLDSIIKYGVSLLRSFTEEEIKRYCDYYITINNMIGMAYFLRNRYEDDIRMAANTFRETLRYTPKNIQAVFKLAECMIAYKNYNAASKLYRYILNVDPDNAKARELLEEMEKI
;
A
#
# COMPACT_ATOMS: atom_id res chain seq x y z
N MET A 1 -31.79 -4.08 38.54
CA MET A 1 -31.17 -4.88 37.47
C MET A 1 -30.70 -3.90 36.42
N ASN A 2 -29.40 -3.57 36.42
CA ASN A 2 -28.82 -2.79 35.33
C ASN A 2 -28.87 -3.67 34.09
N GLU A 3 -29.57 -3.24 33.05
CA GLU A 3 -29.41 -3.81 31.70
C GLU A 3 -27.99 -3.49 31.24
N GLY A 4 -27.04 -4.32 31.69
CA GLY A 4 -25.64 -4.24 31.29
C GLY A 4 -25.54 -4.38 29.78
N ILE A 5 -24.64 -3.60 29.17
CA ILE A 5 -24.29 -3.75 27.76
C ILE A 5 -23.80 -5.19 27.60
N LYS A 6 -24.65 -6.04 27.04
CA LYS A 6 -24.34 -7.46 26.84
C LYS A 6 -23.18 -7.56 25.85
N ASP A 7 -22.15 -8.32 26.22
CA ASP A 7 -21.04 -8.68 25.34
C ASP A 7 -21.59 -9.19 24.00
N ARG A 8 -21.03 -8.69 22.89
CA ARG A 8 -21.43 -9.07 21.53
C ARG A 8 -20.26 -9.72 20.82
N GLU A 9 -20.49 -10.89 20.26
CA GLU A 9 -19.61 -11.49 19.28
C GLU A 9 -19.78 -10.77 17.95
N ILE A 10 -18.67 -10.25 17.42
CA ILE A 10 -18.63 -9.58 16.12
C ILE A 10 -17.43 -10.08 15.32
N GLU A 11 -17.58 -10.12 14.01
CA GLU A 11 -16.44 -10.34 13.11
C GLU A 11 -15.78 -9.00 12.83
N ALA A 12 -14.46 -8.91 13.00
CA ALA A 12 -13.72 -7.67 12.86
C ALA A 12 -12.42 -7.85 12.06
N VAL A 13 -12.00 -6.78 11.40
CA VAL A 13 -10.64 -6.61 10.88
C VAL A 13 -9.86 -5.73 11.84
N THR A 14 -8.68 -6.19 12.24
CA THR A 14 -7.79 -5.50 13.18
C THR A 14 -6.54 -5.02 12.43
N LEU A 15 -6.11 -3.79 12.71
CA LEU A 15 -4.82 -3.24 12.32
C LEU A 15 -4.14 -2.69 13.56
N PHE A 16 -2.91 -3.13 13.78
CA PHE A 16 -1.99 -2.53 14.73
C PHE A 16 -0.80 -1.94 13.97
N GLY A 17 -0.35 -0.76 14.36
CA GLY A 17 0.87 -0.17 13.82
C GLY A 17 1.69 0.53 14.89
N ASN A 18 3.01 0.56 14.71
CA ASN A 18 3.93 1.28 15.59
C ASN A 18 5.14 1.85 14.84
N LEU A 19 5.72 2.91 15.38
CA LEU A 19 6.99 3.46 14.91
C LEU A 19 8.13 2.47 15.16
N GLU A 20 8.96 2.26 14.15
CA GLU A 20 10.19 1.49 14.29
C GLU A 20 11.24 2.29 15.07
N HIS A 21 11.96 1.60 15.96
CA HIS A 21 13.09 2.17 16.72
C HIS A 21 12.76 3.46 17.51
N SER A 22 11.49 3.73 17.84
CA SER A 22 11.04 4.90 18.59
C SER A 22 11.80 5.08 19.91
N THR A 23 12.11 3.97 20.60
CA THR A 23 12.87 3.93 21.84
C THR A 23 14.33 4.32 21.63
N ALA A 24 15.01 3.77 20.62
CA ALA A 24 16.38 4.13 20.29
C ALA A 24 16.49 5.60 19.83
N VAL A 25 15.48 6.09 19.12
CA VAL A 25 15.37 7.52 18.74
C VAL A 25 15.14 8.39 19.97
N GLY A 26 14.33 7.94 20.93
CA GLY A 26 14.09 8.61 22.20
C GLY A 26 15.32 8.65 23.11
N GLU A 27 16.20 7.65 23.06
CA GLU A 27 17.47 7.63 23.81
C GLU A 27 18.53 8.57 23.20
N LEU A 28 18.47 8.80 21.88
CA LEU A 28 19.41 9.66 21.15
C LEU A 28 18.94 11.13 21.03
N ARG A 29 17.67 11.41 21.33
CA ARG A 29 17.06 12.75 21.29
C ARG A 29 16.75 13.22 22.71
N ASP A 30 16.73 14.53 22.92
CA ASP A 30 16.13 15.05 24.15
C ASP A 30 14.62 14.77 24.19
N LEU A 31 14.05 14.80 25.39
CA LEU A 31 12.65 14.46 25.63
C LEU A 31 11.67 15.35 24.83
N ASP A 32 12.03 16.62 24.59
CA ASP A 32 11.21 17.57 23.84
C ASP A 32 11.12 17.17 22.35
N ASN A 33 12.25 16.81 21.75
CA ASN A 33 12.31 16.32 20.37
C ASN A 33 11.59 14.97 20.20
N TYR A 34 11.61 14.11 21.22
CA TYR A 34 10.84 12.87 21.22
C TYR A 34 9.33 13.13 21.33
N CYS A 35 8.90 14.05 22.21
CA CYS A 35 7.49 14.43 22.32
C CYS A 35 6.96 15.03 21.01
N LYS A 36 7.72 15.89 20.33
CA LYS A 36 7.35 16.46 19.01
C LYS A 36 7.22 15.38 17.93
N LEU A 37 8.10 14.38 17.94
CA LEU A 37 8.02 13.23 17.04
C LEU A 37 6.69 12.48 17.24
N LEU A 38 6.35 12.19 18.49
CA LEU A 38 5.09 11.51 18.82
C LEU A 38 3.88 12.37 18.45
N GLU A 39 3.89 13.66 18.76
CA GLU A 39 2.79 14.57 18.42
C GLU A 39 2.52 14.59 16.91
N GLU A 40 3.58 14.71 16.09
CA GLU A 40 3.46 14.66 14.64
C GLU A 40 2.86 13.33 14.17
N PHE A 41 3.39 12.20 14.64
CA PHE A 41 2.91 10.86 14.29
C PHE A 41 1.44 10.66 14.66
N GLN A 42 1.07 11.04 15.88
CA GLN A 42 -0.28 10.88 16.41
C GLN A 42 -1.27 11.77 15.66
N GLN A 43 -0.91 13.04 15.40
CA GLN A 43 -1.78 13.98 14.69
C GLN A 43 -2.03 13.55 13.25
N LEU A 44 -0.98 13.09 12.55
CA LEU A 44 -1.07 12.57 11.19
C LEU A 44 -1.97 11.33 11.13
N THR A 45 -1.74 10.38 12.03
CA THR A 45 -2.54 9.15 12.16
C THR A 45 -4.00 9.48 12.47
N PHE A 46 -4.25 10.38 13.43
CA PHE A 46 -5.58 10.85 13.80
C PHE A 46 -6.34 11.44 12.60
N ASN A 47 -5.71 12.36 11.87
CA ASN A 47 -6.32 13.04 10.72
C ASN A 47 -6.72 12.04 9.62
N ILE A 48 -5.85 11.06 9.34
CA ILE A 48 -6.11 10.06 8.30
C ILE A 48 -7.26 9.15 8.72
N ILE A 49 -7.22 8.61 9.95
CA ILE A 49 -8.24 7.69 10.45
C ILE A 49 -9.61 8.39 10.44
N THR A 50 -9.70 9.58 11.03
CA THR A 50 -10.97 10.30 11.15
C THR A 50 -11.56 10.66 9.79
N LYS A 51 -10.76 11.22 8.88
CA LYS A 51 -11.20 11.56 7.53
C LYS A 51 -11.62 10.33 6.74
N HIS A 52 -10.86 9.24 6.81
CA HIS A 52 -11.20 8.00 6.11
C HIS A 52 -12.52 7.43 6.60
N LEU A 53 -12.72 7.32 7.93
CA LEU A 53 -13.95 6.76 8.49
C LEU A 53 -15.18 7.58 8.10
N GLU A 54 -15.08 8.91 8.09
CA GLU A 54 -16.15 9.81 7.65
C GLU A 54 -16.53 9.56 6.18
N GLU A 55 -15.54 9.54 5.29
CA GLU A 55 -15.73 9.46 3.83
C GLU A 55 -16.28 8.10 3.39
N TYR A 56 -15.80 7.04 4.03
CA TYR A 56 -16.28 5.68 3.82
C TYR A 56 -17.53 5.36 4.65
N LYS A 57 -18.15 6.37 5.28
CA LYS A 57 -19.44 6.26 5.96
C LYS A 57 -19.47 5.21 7.06
N TYR A 58 -18.33 4.96 7.69
CA TYR A 58 -18.29 4.27 8.98
C TYR A 58 -19.06 5.13 9.97
N SER A 59 -20.03 4.52 10.60
CA SER A 59 -21.10 5.22 11.27
C SER A 59 -21.15 4.84 12.74
N LYS A 60 -21.20 5.86 13.60
CA LYS A 60 -22.06 5.77 14.78
C LYS A 60 -23.50 5.73 14.28
N ARG A 61 -23.99 4.63 13.71
CA ARG A 61 -25.27 4.59 12.96
C ARG A 61 -26.51 4.67 13.85
N ALA A 62 -26.56 5.53 14.88
CA ALA A 62 -27.78 5.81 15.63
C ALA A 62 -28.82 6.56 14.76
N LYS A 63 -29.39 5.92 13.73
CA LYS A 63 -30.65 6.37 13.14
C LYS A 63 -31.78 5.97 14.10
N LYS A 64 -32.56 6.97 14.52
CA LYS A 64 -33.75 6.85 15.37
C LYS A 64 -34.56 5.60 14.98
N ALA A 65 -34.72 4.69 15.94
CA ALA A 65 -35.60 3.54 15.84
C ALA A 65 -37.00 4.01 15.40
N ARG A 66 -37.46 3.55 14.22
CA ARG A 66 -38.88 3.63 13.89
C ARG A 66 -39.55 2.46 14.59
N ARG A 67 -40.32 2.77 15.64
CA ARG A 67 -41.31 1.92 16.31
C ARG A 67 -41.02 0.40 16.26
N GLY A 68 -40.41 -0.11 17.33
CA GLY A 68 -40.83 -1.41 17.88
C GLY A 68 -39.89 -2.61 17.74
N THR A 69 -38.90 -2.62 16.84
CA THR A 69 -37.97 -3.77 16.73
C THR A 69 -36.53 -3.44 16.32
N ASP A 70 -36.17 -2.18 16.15
CA ASP A 70 -34.81 -1.81 15.73
C ASP A 70 -33.91 -1.53 16.95
N ILE A 71 -33.03 -2.50 17.24
CA ILE A 71 -31.95 -2.37 18.23
C ILE A 71 -30.98 -1.29 17.76
N ALA A 72 -30.64 -0.36 18.66
CA ALA A 72 -29.68 0.74 18.42
C ALA A 72 -28.43 0.26 17.66
N VAL A 73 -28.23 0.78 16.44
CA VAL A 73 -27.04 0.51 15.64
C VAL A 73 -25.87 1.31 16.25
N GLY A 74 -24.92 0.57 16.81
CA GLY A 74 -23.73 1.09 17.48
C GLY A 74 -22.69 1.67 16.50
N LYS A 75 -21.55 2.08 17.07
CA LYS A 75 -20.32 2.37 16.32
C LYS A 75 -19.90 1.08 15.60
N ASP A 76 -19.56 1.15 14.31
CA ASP A 76 -19.11 0.01 13.47
C ASP A 76 -17.57 -0.04 13.31
N TYR A 77 -16.87 0.70 14.17
CA TYR A 77 -15.41 0.77 14.24
C TYR A 77 -14.95 1.09 15.67
N ASP A 78 -13.71 0.82 16.01
CA ASP A 78 -13.04 1.42 17.16
C ASP A 78 -11.59 1.71 16.81
N TRP A 79 -10.97 2.68 17.45
CA TRP A 79 -9.55 2.95 17.25
C TRP A 79 -8.97 3.68 18.46
N ASN A 80 -7.67 3.54 18.64
CA ASN A 80 -6.91 4.29 19.63
C ASN A 80 -5.51 4.61 19.10
N ILE A 81 -4.93 5.67 19.65
CA ILE A 81 -3.54 6.04 19.43
C ILE A 81 -2.92 6.22 20.81
N TYR A 82 -1.79 5.59 21.06
CA TYR A 82 -1.11 5.65 22.35
C TYR A 82 0.40 5.54 22.16
N GLY A 83 1.12 6.54 22.66
CA GLY A 83 2.57 6.63 22.49
C GLY A 83 2.94 6.63 21.02
N ASP A 84 3.77 5.67 20.63
CA ASP A 84 4.27 5.44 19.28
C ASP A 84 3.45 4.42 18.49
N SER A 85 2.25 4.07 18.96
CA SER A 85 1.42 3.00 18.40
C SER A 85 -0.03 3.42 18.18
N PHE A 86 -0.72 2.71 17.29
CA PHE A 86 -2.15 2.83 17.07
C PHE A 86 -2.82 1.48 16.85
N HIS A 87 -4.11 1.41 17.17
CA HIS A 87 -4.97 0.28 16.86
C HIS A 87 -6.21 0.77 16.11
N ILE A 88 -6.64 0.02 15.11
CA ILE A 88 -7.87 0.26 14.36
C ILE A 88 -8.63 -1.04 14.22
N TYR A 89 -9.93 -0.96 14.41
CA TYR A 89 -10.87 -2.07 14.34
C TYR A 89 -12.04 -1.65 13.45
N LEU A 90 -12.31 -2.43 12.42
CA LEU A 90 -13.46 -2.23 11.52
C LEU A 90 -14.35 -3.46 11.60
N TYR A 91 -15.65 -3.25 11.81
CA TYR A 91 -16.64 -4.30 12.02
C TYR A 91 -18.01 -3.84 11.53
N SER A 92 -18.09 -3.45 10.26
CA SER A 92 -19.31 -2.97 9.61
C SER A 92 -20.36 -4.06 9.38
N GLY A 93 -20.01 -5.32 9.65
CA GLY A 93 -20.78 -6.49 9.25
C GLY A 93 -20.50 -6.93 7.81
N ASN A 94 -19.58 -6.27 7.11
CA ASN A 94 -19.06 -6.71 5.82
C ASN A 94 -17.53 -6.81 5.87
N ILE A 95 -17.03 -8.02 6.18
CA ILE A 95 -15.61 -8.26 6.41
C ILE A 95 -14.72 -7.93 5.19
N THR A 96 -15.22 -8.14 3.97
CA THR A 96 -14.46 -7.82 2.74
C THR A 96 -14.37 -6.31 2.48
N TYR A 97 -15.41 -5.58 2.87
CA TYR A 97 -15.40 -4.12 2.85
C TYR A 97 -14.43 -3.59 3.91
N ASP A 98 -14.52 -4.09 5.13
CA ASP A 98 -13.63 -3.73 6.24
C ASP A 98 -12.16 -4.00 5.89
N MET A 99 -11.87 -5.16 5.27
CA MET A 99 -10.52 -5.51 4.83
C MET A 99 -9.99 -4.58 3.73
N SER A 100 -10.84 -4.18 2.79
CA SER A 100 -10.42 -3.23 1.74
C SER A 100 -10.07 -1.87 2.35
N ASN A 101 -10.88 -1.39 3.30
CA ASN A 101 -10.67 -0.10 3.96
C ASN A 101 -9.48 -0.12 4.93
N ILE A 102 -9.26 -1.21 5.67
CA ILE A 102 -8.09 -1.29 6.56
C ILE A 102 -6.78 -1.18 5.78
N LEU A 103 -6.72 -1.79 4.59
CA LEU A 103 -5.56 -1.71 3.70
C LEU A 103 -5.36 -0.29 3.19
N LEU A 104 -6.43 0.39 2.77
CA LEU A 104 -6.37 1.79 2.38
C LEU A 104 -5.89 2.69 3.52
N ILE A 105 -6.39 2.49 4.75
CA ILE A 105 -5.95 3.25 5.93
C ILE A 105 -4.47 2.99 6.21
N ALA A 106 -4.02 1.73 6.22
CA ALA A 106 -2.62 1.36 6.43
C ALA A 106 -1.70 2.06 5.41
N MET A 107 -2.05 1.99 4.12
CA MET A 107 -1.29 2.64 3.05
C MET A 107 -1.28 4.17 3.18
N LYS A 108 -2.41 4.79 3.57
CA LYS A 108 -2.48 6.25 3.80
C LYS A 108 -1.58 6.68 4.95
N ILE A 109 -1.63 5.98 6.09
CA ILE A 109 -0.79 6.28 7.25
C ILE A 109 0.68 6.09 6.88
N GLN A 110 1.02 5.00 6.21
CA GLN A 110 2.39 4.73 5.77
C GLN A 110 2.91 5.80 4.82
N LEU A 111 2.13 6.18 3.82
CA LEU A 111 2.46 7.24 2.87
C LEU A 111 2.69 8.57 3.56
N ALA A 112 1.73 8.98 4.39
CA ALA A 112 1.79 10.26 5.06
C ALA A 112 2.99 10.33 6.04
N TRP A 113 3.26 9.24 6.78
CA TRP A 113 4.42 9.18 7.66
C TRP A 113 5.76 9.17 6.90
N PHE A 114 5.85 8.47 5.79
CA PHE A 114 7.02 8.51 4.91
C PHE A 114 7.35 9.95 4.46
N THR A 115 6.31 10.75 4.18
CA THR A 115 6.43 12.16 3.79
C THR A 115 6.33 13.16 4.96
N SER A 116 6.42 12.70 6.21
CA SER A 116 6.30 13.56 7.40
C SER A 116 7.44 14.58 7.47
N GLN A 117 7.25 15.68 8.18
CA GLN A 117 8.30 16.68 8.40
C GLN A 117 9.53 16.04 9.04
N THR A 118 9.34 15.12 9.99
CA THR A 118 10.44 14.34 10.56
C THR A 118 11.21 13.56 9.50
N ASN A 119 10.54 12.75 8.68
CA ASN A 119 11.23 11.94 7.68
C ASN A 119 11.84 12.79 6.57
N MET A 120 11.16 13.87 6.16
CA MET A 120 11.73 14.85 5.25
C MET A 120 13.00 15.48 5.83
N LYS A 121 13.02 15.82 7.12
CA LYS A 121 14.24 16.32 7.80
C LYS A 121 15.34 15.27 7.81
N ASN A 122 15.03 14.03 8.18
CA ASN A 122 16.00 12.93 8.16
C ASN A 122 16.61 12.75 6.76
N MET A 123 15.79 12.81 5.69
CA MET A 123 16.27 12.79 4.31
C MET A 123 17.22 13.95 3.98
N LYS A 124 16.92 15.17 4.47
CA LYS A 124 17.79 16.34 4.22
C LYS A 124 19.13 16.24 4.94
N GLU A 125 19.18 15.52 6.04
CA GLU A 125 20.35 15.34 6.90
C GLU A 125 21.07 14.00 6.68
N ASP A 126 20.72 13.26 5.63
CA ASP A 126 21.23 11.91 5.31
C ASP A 126 21.13 10.92 6.50
N ARG A 127 20.07 11.04 7.29
CA ARG A 127 19.75 10.14 8.40
C ARG A 127 18.78 9.03 7.95
N PRO A 128 18.81 7.85 8.59
CA PRO A 128 17.81 6.81 8.34
C PRO A 128 16.39 7.33 8.55
N LEU A 129 15.47 6.88 7.70
CA LEU A 129 14.05 7.15 7.88
C LEU A 129 13.49 6.32 9.02
N LEU A 130 12.44 6.83 9.66
CA LEU A 130 11.68 6.10 10.65
C LEU A 130 10.53 5.41 9.93
N ASP A 131 10.57 4.08 9.83
CA ASP A 131 9.51 3.30 9.21
C ASP A 131 8.38 2.97 10.20
N LEU A 132 7.29 2.41 9.66
CA LEU A 132 6.17 1.87 10.42
C LEU A 132 6.11 0.36 10.25
N ASN A 133 5.94 -0.33 11.36
CA ASN A 133 5.63 -1.75 11.38
C ASN A 133 4.13 -1.91 11.58
N MET A 134 3.47 -2.67 10.70
CA MET A 134 2.03 -2.86 10.77
C MET A 134 1.64 -4.34 10.63
N GLY A 135 0.63 -4.73 11.39
CA GLY A 135 0.07 -6.08 11.38
C GLY A 135 -1.43 -6.04 11.23
N ILE A 136 -1.94 -6.76 10.23
CA ILE A 136 -3.36 -6.86 9.89
C ILE A 136 -3.84 -8.29 10.09
N ASP A 137 -5.01 -8.40 10.70
CA ASP A 137 -5.64 -9.67 10.95
C ASP A 137 -7.17 -9.56 10.91
N SER A 138 -7.86 -10.70 10.95
CA SER A 138 -9.32 -10.74 11.01
C SER A 138 -9.83 -11.94 11.81
N GLY A 139 -11.04 -11.82 12.32
CA GLY A 139 -11.75 -12.92 12.97
C GLY A 139 -12.78 -12.45 13.99
N MET A 140 -13.34 -13.41 14.73
CA MET A 140 -14.30 -13.15 15.79
C MET A 140 -13.64 -12.48 17.00
N VAL A 141 -14.30 -11.45 17.53
CA VAL A 141 -13.91 -10.70 18.73
C VAL A 141 -15.14 -10.44 19.59
N ILE A 142 -14.90 -10.12 20.86
CA ILE A 142 -15.92 -9.68 21.80
C ILE A 142 -15.88 -8.16 21.89
N LEU A 143 -17.02 -7.52 21.65
CA LEU A 143 -17.27 -6.12 21.94
C LEU A 143 -18.11 -6.02 23.23
N GLY A 144 -17.52 -5.50 24.30
CA GLY A 144 -18.15 -5.53 25.61
C GLY A 144 -17.51 -4.60 26.64
N VAL A 145 -18.11 -4.55 27.84
CA VAL A 145 -17.58 -3.79 28.98
C VAL A 145 -17.26 -4.78 30.09
N ARG A 146 -15.99 -4.87 30.47
CA ARG A 146 -15.56 -5.75 31.56
C ARG A 146 -16.10 -5.26 32.91
N THR A 147 -16.35 -6.19 33.84
CA THR A 147 -16.89 -5.88 35.17
C THR A 147 -16.06 -4.84 35.93
N TRP A 148 -14.73 -4.93 35.90
CA TRP A 148 -13.86 -3.96 36.58
C TRP A 148 -13.94 -2.55 35.97
N ARG A 149 -14.24 -2.42 34.67
CA ARG A 149 -14.44 -1.12 34.03
C ARG A 149 -15.76 -0.48 34.47
N HIS A 150 -16.80 -1.31 34.66
CA HIS A 150 -18.05 -0.87 35.29
C HIS A 150 -17.80 -0.30 36.69
N GLU A 151 -16.96 -0.95 37.50
CA GLU A 151 -16.61 -0.49 38.85
C GLU A 151 -15.84 0.85 38.83
N MET A 152 -15.05 1.11 37.78
CA MET A 152 -14.35 2.38 37.57
C MET A 152 -15.21 3.48 36.93
N GLY A 153 -16.47 3.17 36.57
CA GLY A 153 -17.34 4.10 35.85
C GLY A 153 -17.01 4.28 34.37
N ASP A 154 -16.08 3.50 33.80
CA ASP A 154 -15.81 3.48 32.36
C ASP A 154 -16.74 2.49 31.67
N LEU A 155 -17.86 3.00 31.14
CA LEU A 155 -18.86 2.21 30.44
C LEU A 155 -18.57 2.07 28.94
N THR A 156 -17.38 2.45 28.48
CA THR A 156 -17.01 2.40 27.06
C THR A 156 -16.73 0.96 26.64
N PRO A 157 -17.49 0.40 25.68
CA PRO A 157 -17.21 -0.95 25.16
C PRO A 157 -15.84 -0.99 24.47
N ARG A 158 -15.11 -2.08 24.69
CA ARG A 158 -13.82 -2.36 24.07
C ARG A 158 -13.85 -3.69 23.34
N ILE A 159 -12.96 -3.80 22.36
CA ILE A 159 -12.79 -5.01 21.57
C ILE A 159 -11.68 -5.84 22.19
N GLU A 160 -11.98 -7.11 22.42
CA GLU A 160 -11.03 -8.09 22.91
C GLU A 160 -11.15 -9.38 22.11
N GLY A 161 -10.03 -10.02 21.80
CA GLY A 161 -10.01 -11.29 21.08
C GLY A 161 -8.64 -11.65 20.59
N GLN A 162 -8.48 -12.90 20.16
CA GLN A 162 -7.22 -13.38 19.58
C GLN A 162 -6.75 -12.53 18.39
N PRO A 163 -7.63 -12.05 17.48
CA PRO A 163 -7.19 -11.21 16.37
C PRO A 163 -6.46 -9.92 16.79
N VAL A 164 -6.82 -9.34 17.93
CA VAL A 164 -6.18 -8.13 18.47
C VAL A 164 -4.73 -8.40 18.86
N ASN A 165 -4.49 -9.50 19.58
CA ASN A 165 -3.15 -9.90 19.99
C ASN A 165 -2.32 -10.33 18.80
N ARG A 166 -2.91 -11.08 17.86
CA ARG A 166 -2.22 -11.58 16.67
C ARG A 166 -1.82 -10.44 15.73
N SER A 167 -2.65 -9.43 15.50
CA SER A 167 -2.24 -8.24 14.73
C SER A 167 -1.03 -7.53 15.35
N ARG A 168 -0.99 -7.44 16.69
CA ARG A 168 0.16 -6.84 17.39
C ARG A 168 1.43 -7.68 17.22
N THR A 169 1.35 -9.00 17.44
CA THR A 169 2.48 -9.91 17.23
C THR A 169 2.99 -9.83 15.79
N ILE A 170 2.09 -9.82 14.81
CA ILE A 170 2.45 -9.71 13.39
C ILE A 170 3.21 -8.41 13.11
N ALA A 171 2.79 -7.28 13.67
CA ALA A 171 3.51 -6.03 13.49
C ALA A 171 4.92 -6.07 14.10
N MET A 172 5.10 -6.72 15.26
CA MET A 172 6.44 -6.88 15.85
C MET A 172 7.37 -7.67 14.92
N LEU A 173 6.82 -8.67 14.20
CA LEU A 173 7.56 -9.45 13.21
C LEU A 173 7.86 -8.65 11.93
N ALA A 174 7.00 -7.69 11.58
CA ALA A 174 7.18 -6.82 10.42
C ALA A 174 8.42 -5.94 10.51
N ASN A 175 9.04 -5.81 11.70
CA ASN A 175 10.35 -5.19 11.89
C ASN A 175 11.45 -5.82 11.01
N ASN A 176 11.32 -7.10 10.69
CA ASN A 176 12.24 -7.82 9.81
C ASN A 176 11.80 -7.77 8.33
N GLY A 177 10.69 -7.08 8.04
CA GLY A 177 10.14 -6.91 6.70
C GLY A 177 11.08 -6.14 5.79
N LYS A 178 11.08 -6.53 4.51
CA LYS A 178 12.03 -6.00 3.51
C LYS A 178 11.33 -5.14 2.46
N LEU A 179 10.00 -5.05 2.51
CA LEU A 179 9.13 -4.38 1.55
C LEU A 179 8.30 -3.33 2.31
N SER A 180 6.96 -3.42 2.37
CA SER A 180 6.17 -2.39 3.06
C SER A 180 6.20 -2.49 4.58
N LYS A 181 6.64 -3.60 5.18
CA LYS A 181 6.44 -3.86 6.61
C LYS A 181 4.96 -3.81 7.06
N ILE A 182 4.02 -3.96 6.13
CA ILE A 182 2.61 -4.25 6.40
C ILE A 182 2.41 -5.76 6.23
N PHE A 183 2.27 -6.47 7.34
CA PHE A 183 2.14 -7.92 7.35
C PHE A 183 0.70 -8.34 7.62
N LEU A 184 0.27 -9.42 6.98
CA LEU A 184 -1.07 -9.97 7.07
C LEU A 184 -1.02 -11.41 7.55
N SER A 185 -1.98 -11.76 8.39
CA SER A 185 -2.20 -13.14 8.81
C SER A 185 -2.83 -14.00 7.70
N GLU A 186 -2.78 -15.32 7.87
CA GLU A 186 -3.55 -16.25 7.03
C GLU A 186 -5.05 -15.93 7.01
N HIS A 187 -5.64 -15.47 8.13
CA HIS A 187 -7.05 -15.13 8.19
C HIS A 187 -7.37 -13.91 7.32
N ALA A 188 -6.56 -12.86 7.42
CA ALA A 188 -6.71 -11.67 6.57
C ALA A 188 -6.57 -12.02 5.08
N THR A 189 -5.62 -12.88 4.73
CA THR A 189 -5.46 -13.32 3.33
C THR A 189 -6.60 -14.18 2.82
N LYS A 190 -7.26 -14.99 3.68
CA LYS A 190 -8.51 -15.68 3.32
C LYS A 190 -9.61 -14.70 2.96
N VAL A 191 -9.78 -13.60 3.71
CA VAL A 191 -10.75 -12.55 3.40
C VAL A 191 -10.41 -11.87 2.06
N ILE A 192 -9.13 -11.55 1.82
CA ILE A 192 -8.67 -10.96 0.55
C ILE A 192 -9.01 -11.87 -0.64
N ARG A 193 -8.84 -13.19 -0.51
CA ARG A 193 -9.17 -14.16 -1.58
C ARG A 193 -10.65 -14.17 -1.95
N MET A 194 -11.55 -13.70 -1.07
CA MET A 194 -12.97 -13.51 -1.39
C MET A 194 -13.20 -12.32 -2.34
N LYS A 195 -12.24 -11.41 -2.48
CA LYS A 195 -12.26 -10.25 -3.40
C LYS A 195 -11.08 -10.35 -4.38
N PRO A 196 -11.13 -11.25 -5.37
CA PRO A 196 -9.97 -11.58 -6.23
C PRO A 196 -9.45 -10.40 -7.08
N ASN A 197 -10.27 -9.36 -7.27
CA ASN A 197 -9.91 -8.18 -8.05
C ASN A 197 -9.29 -7.05 -7.21
N LEU A 198 -8.99 -7.30 -5.93
CA LEU A 198 -8.35 -6.28 -5.11
C LEU A 198 -6.96 -5.97 -5.68
N PRO A 199 -6.64 -4.68 -5.95
CA PRO A 199 -5.42 -4.29 -6.62
C PRO A 199 -4.28 -4.29 -5.59
N ILE A 200 -3.83 -5.48 -5.20
CA ILE A 200 -2.68 -5.70 -4.31
C ILE A 200 -1.82 -6.88 -4.78
N ARG A 201 -0.61 -6.98 -4.22
CA ARG A 201 0.22 -8.19 -4.29
C ARG A 201 0.79 -8.49 -2.91
N LEU A 202 0.63 -9.75 -2.51
CA LEU A 202 1.15 -10.30 -1.26
C LEU A 202 2.33 -11.23 -1.53
N VAL A 203 3.36 -11.20 -0.69
CA VAL A 203 4.49 -12.15 -0.71
C VAL A 203 4.44 -12.95 0.58
N GLN A 204 4.49 -14.29 0.48
CA GLN A 204 4.58 -15.13 1.66
C GLN A 204 6.00 -15.06 2.22
N GLU A 205 6.12 -14.75 3.51
CA GLU A 205 7.41 -14.74 4.19
C GLU A 205 7.68 -16.07 4.90
N ASP A 206 8.97 -16.41 5.02
CA ASP A 206 9.43 -17.59 5.73
C ASP A 206 9.54 -17.30 7.23
N THR A 207 8.58 -17.84 7.99
CA THR A 207 8.50 -17.60 9.44
C THR A 207 9.52 -18.34 10.25
N SER A 208 10.21 -19.34 9.67
CA SER A 208 11.27 -20.08 10.35
C SER A 208 12.48 -19.20 10.71
N THR A 209 12.65 -18.08 10.00
CA THR A 209 13.72 -17.10 10.23
C THR A 209 13.36 -15.97 11.19
N LEU A 210 12.13 -15.93 11.70
CA LEU A 210 11.65 -14.87 12.56
C LEU A 210 11.76 -15.29 14.04
N GLU A 211 12.62 -14.60 14.79
CA GLU A 211 12.81 -14.85 16.22
C GLU A 211 11.48 -14.68 17.01
N GLY A 212 11.20 -15.60 17.93
CA GLY A 212 10.08 -15.50 18.87
C GLY A 212 8.78 -16.20 18.45
N ILE A 213 8.79 -16.98 17.36
CA ILE A 213 7.62 -17.75 16.91
C ILE A 213 7.74 -19.22 17.36
N ILE A 214 6.78 -19.70 18.16
CA ILE A 214 6.74 -21.11 18.65
C ILE A 214 6.04 -22.06 17.64
N GLN A 215 5.21 -21.52 16.74
CA GLN A 215 4.49 -22.27 15.70
C GLN A 215 4.62 -21.56 14.37
N ASP A 216 4.98 -22.28 13.29
CA ASP A 216 4.95 -21.74 11.93
C ASP A 216 3.55 -21.23 11.59
N ILE A 217 3.38 -19.91 11.58
CA ILE A 217 2.16 -19.23 11.16
C ILE A 217 2.45 -18.62 9.80
N PRO A 218 1.74 -18.97 8.72
CA PRO A 218 1.98 -18.35 7.43
C PRO A 218 1.68 -16.84 7.50
N LEU A 219 2.69 -16.03 7.16
CA LEU A 219 2.61 -14.58 7.11
C LEU A 219 2.83 -14.06 5.70
N TYR A 220 2.18 -12.94 5.40
CA TYR A 220 2.21 -12.34 4.08
C TYR A 220 2.53 -10.85 4.17
N GLU A 221 3.61 -10.41 3.54
CA GLU A 221 3.94 -8.99 3.42
C GLU A 221 3.16 -8.39 2.24
N LEU A 222 2.50 -7.24 2.46
CA LEU A 222 1.87 -6.44 1.40
C LEU A 222 2.97 -5.76 0.59
N ALA A 223 3.30 -6.30 -0.56
CA ALA A 223 4.48 -5.82 -1.25
C ALA A 223 4.16 -4.84 -2.39
N ALA A 224 2.92 -4.82 -2.92
CA ALA A 224 2.40 -3.72 -3.72
C ALA A 224 0.92 -3.45 -3.44
N TYR A 225 0.59 -2.17 -3.57
CA TYR A 225 -0.76 -1.64 -3.60
C TYR A 225 -0.85 -0.69 -4.79
N TRP A 226 -1.68 -1.02 -5.78
CA TRP A 226 -1.77 -0.29 -7.06
C TRP A 226 -3.11 0.40 -7.25
N ASP A 227 -3.84 0.62 -6.15
CA ASP A 227 -4.98 1.53 -6.14
C ASP A 227 -4.53 2.98 -5.94
N HIS A 228 -5.09 3.89 -6.72
CA HIS A 228 -4.87 5.32 -6.56
C HIS A 228 -5.73 5.90 -5.43
N GLU A 229 -6.74 5.16 -4.96
CA GLU A 229 -7.64 5.55 -3.86
C GLU A 229 -6.89 5.90 -2.55
N VAL A 230 -5.61 5.52 -2.41
CA VAL A 230 -4.75 5.97 -1.30
C VAL A 230 -4.63 7.49 -1.27
N PHE A 231 -4.61 8.17 -2.42
CA PHE A 231 -4.56 9.64 -2.49
C PHE A 231 -5.93 10.30 -2.44
N ASP A 232 -6.99 9.53 -2.61
CA ASP A 232 -8.36 10.02 -2.60
C ASP A 232 -8.81 10.17 -1.15
N PHE A 233 -9.56 11.24 -0.86
CA PHE A 233 -10.06 11.53 0.48
C PHE A 233 -8.95 11.66 1.56
N LEU A 234 -7.73 12.03 1.18
CA LEU A 234 -6.76 12.57 2.13
C LEU A 234 -7.30 13.90 2.70
N PRO A 235 -6.98 14.25 3.97
CA PRO A 235 -7.36 15.55 4.53
C PRO A 235 -6.94 16.72 3.63
N GLU A 236 -7.76 17.76 3.58
CA GLU A 236 -7.49 18.97 2.80
C GLU A 236 -6.18 19.64 3.27
N GLY A 237 -5.37 20.14 2.33
CA GLY A 237 -4.00 20.62 2.59
C GLY A 237 -2.95 19.51 2.74
N MET A 238 -3.27 18.41 3.44
CA MET A 238 -2.34 17.29 3.62
C MET A 238 -1.99 16.62 2.28
N LYS A 239 -2.96 16.51 1.35
CA LYS A 239 -2.70 15.92 0.03
C LYS A 239 -1.61 16.67 -0.74
N GLU A 240 -1.69 17.99 -0.77
CA GLU A 240 -0.71 18.83 -1.48
C GLU A 240 0.67 18.75 -0.83
N GLU A 241 0.71 18.77 0.51
CA GLU A 241 1.95 18.59 1.28
C GLU A 241 2.60 17.24 1.00
N ILE A 242 1.82 16.14 1.05
CA ILE A 242 2.31 14.79 0.74
C ILE A 242 2.88 14.75 -0.69
N LEU A 243 2.17 15.28 -1.68
CA LEU A 243 2.64 15.27 -3.07
C LEU A 243 3.92 16.09 -3.25
N GLY A 244 4.00 17.29 -2.67
CA GLY A 244 5.21 18.12 -2.71
C GLY A 244 6.40 17.47 -2.00
N ASN A 245 6.15 16.76 -0.89
CA ASN A 245 7.18 16.02 -0.17
C ASN A 245 7.61 14.75 -0.92
N LEU A 246 6.71 14.05 -1.61
CA LEU A 246 7.03 12.91 -2.50
C LEU A 246 7.96 13.32 -3.64
N GLU A 247 7.69 14.46 -4.28
CA GLU A 247 8.54 14.97 -5.35
C GLU A 247 9.97 15.26 -4.85
N GLN A 248 10.10 15.85 -3.65
CA GLN A 248 11.40 16.06 -3.01
C GLN A 248 12.07 14.74 -2.61
N ALA A 249 11.30 13.79 -2.08
CA ALA A 249 11.76 12.47 -1.66
C ALA A 249 12.37 11.71 -2.85
N PHE A 250 11.68 11.64 -3.99
CA PHE A 250 12.18 10.95 -5.19
C PHE A 250 13.44 11.57 -5.79
N GLN A 251 13.72 12.85 -5.51
CA GLN A 251 14.95 13.50 -5.96
C GLN A 251 16.16 13.24 -5.06
N ARG A 252 15.93 12.93 -3.77
CA ARG A 252 16.99 12.87 -2.74
C ARG A 252 17.28 11.47 -2.24
N ILE A 253 16.26 10.62 -2.19
CA ILE A 253 16.37 9.30 -1.57
C ILE A 253 17.18 8.38 -2.48
N THR A 254 18.22 7.80 -1.91
CA THR A 254 18.78 6.54 -2.44
C THR A 254 17.71 5.47 -2.25
N PRO A 255 17.14 4.90 -3.33
CA PRO A 255 16.00 4.01 -3.20
C PRO A 255 16.32 2.82 -2.28
N ALA A 256 15.55 2.68 -1.21
CA ALA A 256 15.63 1.55 -0.30
C ALA A 256 14.53 0.53 -0.66
N LYS A 257 14.80 -0.74 -0.43
CA LYS A 257 13.87 -1.83 -0.74
C LYS A 257 12.58 -1.73 0.08
N THR A 258 12.67 -1.19 1.30
CA THR A 258 11.49 -0.91 2.14
C THR A 258 10.54 0.14 1.55
N HIS A 259 10.95 0.84 0.49
CA HIS A 259 10.12 1.83 -0.20
C HIS A 259 9.58 1.31 -1.55
N LEU A 260 9.77 0.02 -1.87
CA LEU A 260 9.33 -0.56 -3.15
C LEU A 260 7.82 -0.40 -3.39
N TRP A 261 7.02 -0.45 -2.32
CA TRP A 261 5.57 -0.27 -2.38
C TRP A 261 5.14 1.12 -2.86
N LEU A 262 5.99 2.14 -2.69
CA LEU A 262 5.69 3.52 -3.05
C LEU A 262 5.68 3.70 -4.56
N TYR A 263 6.52 2.96 -5.27
CA TYR A 263 6.73 3.16 -6.70
C TYR A 263 5.47 2.89 -7.54
N PRO A 264 4.79 1.73 -7.42
CA PRO A 264 3.57 1.47 -8.19
C PRO A 264 2.44 2.45 -7.86
N LEU A 265 2.35 2.84 -6.59
CA LEU A 265 1.34 3.75 -6.08
C LEU A 265 1.48 5.15 -6.70
N VAL A 266 2.66 5.75 -6.60
CA VAL A 266 2.91 7.12 -7.08
C VAL A 266 2.89 7.16 -8.61
N PHE A 267 3.42 6.15 -9.29
CA PHE A 267 3.37 6.09 -10.75
C PHE A 267 1.94 6.11 -11.29
N ARG A 268 1.06 5.26 -10.74
CA ARG A 268 -0.35 5.25 -11.17
C ARG A 268 -1.05 6.56 -10.89
N TYR A 269 -0.77 7.18 -9.74
CA TYR A 269 -1.34 8.48 -9.41
C TYR A 269 -0.92 9.56 -10.41
N TYR A 270 0.37 9.66 -10.74
CA TYR A 270 0.88 10.64 -11.72
C TYR A 270 0.35 10.40 -13.13
N LEU A 271 0.10 9.15 -13.52
CA LEU A 271 -0.50 8.87 -14.82
C LEU A 271 -1.96 9.30 -14.93
N ARG A 272 -2.73 9.21 -13.84
CA ARG A 272 -4.17 9.48 -13.83
C ARG A 272 -4.50 10.97 -13.71
N ASN A 273 -3.79 11.69 -12.84
CA ASN A 273 -4.25 13.00 -12.34
C ASN A 273 -3.51 14.22 -12.92
N GLU A 274 -2.71 14.04 -13.97
CA GLU A 274 -1.93 15.13 -14.58
C GLU A 274 -2.44 15.48 -15.98
N GLU A 275 -3.27 16.52 -16.03
CA GLU A 275 -3.71 17.16 -17.28
C GLU A 275 -2.63 18.11 -17.84
N ASP A 276 -1.82 18.72 -16.97
CA ASP A 276 -0.70 19.56 -17.40
C ASP A 276 0.43 18.69 -17.97
N GLN A 277 0.69 18.86 -19.26
CA GLN A 277 1.67 18.05 -19.99
C GLN A 277 3.10 18.27 -19.49
N MET A 278 3.46 19.48 -19.06
CA MET A 278 4.80 19.79 -18.57
C MET A 278 5.03 19.16 -17.19
N LEU A 279 4.07 19.29 -16.28
CA LEU A 279 4.12 18.68 -14.95
C LEU A 279 4.14 17.15 -15.03
N LYS A 280 3.33 16.58 -15.94
CA LYS A 280 3.35 15.14 -16.25
C LYS A 280 4.74 14.68 -16.69
N ILE A 281 5.39 15.38 -17.61
CA ILE A 281 6.75 15.06 -18.07
C ILE A 281 7.76 15.15 -16.92
N MET A 282 7.72 16.22 -16.11
CA MET A 282 8.62 16.40 -14.97
C MET A 282 8.46 15.27 -13.93
N ARG A 283 7.24 14.82 -13.68
CA ARG A 283 6.95 13.70 -12.78
C ARG A 283 7.41 12.37 -13.34
N LEU A 284 7.24 12.14 -14.65
CA LEU A 284 7.80 10.97 -15.34
C LEU A 284 9.33 10.96 -15.25
N ASP A 285 10.01 12.11 -15.39
CA ASP A 285 11.46 12.21 -15.21
C ASP A 285 11.90 11.76 -13.81
N SER A 286 11.22 12.23 -12.77
CA SER A 286 11.51 11.86 -11.38
C SER A 286 11.30 10.37 -11.15
N ILE A 287 10.19 9.80 -11.63
CA ILE A 287 9.88 8.37 -11.48
C ILE A 287 10.85 7.48 -12.27
N ILE A 288 11.27 7.89 -13.47
CA ILE A 288 12.25 7.15 -14.25
C ILE A 288 13.57 7.10 -13.49
N LYS A 289 14.08 8.26 -13.02
CA LYS A 289 15.34 8.35 -12.29
C LYS A 289 15.32 7.50 -11.03
N TYR A 290 14.26 7.62 -10.23
CA TYR A 290 14.10 6.85 -9.00
C TYR A 290 14.01 5.35 -9.29
N GLY A 291 13.18 4.94 -10.25
CA GLY A 291 12.99 3.53 -10.60
C GLY A 291 14.25 2.87 -11.14
N VAL A 292 15.00 3.55 -12.03
CA VAL A 292 16.27 3.03 -12.55
C VAL A 292 17.31 2.89 -11.44
N SER A 293 17.40 3.88 -10.55
CA SER A 293 18.30 3.81 -9.39
C SER A 293 17.95 2.65 -8.46
N LEU A 294 16.65 2.43 -8.23
CA LEU A 294 16.11 1.35 -7.44
C LEU A 294 16.43 -0.03 -8.05
N LEU A 295 16.17 -0.23 -9.35
CA LEU A 295 16.47 -1.51 -9.98
C LEU A 295 17.96 -1.84 -10.02
N ARG A 296 18.83 -0.82 -10.07
CA ARG A 296 20.30 -0.99 -10.01
C ARG A 296 20.80 -1.41 -8.64
N SER A 297 20.03 -1.22 -7.57
CA SER A 297 20.42 -1.62 -6.22
C SER A 297 20.13 -3.10 -5.90
N PHE A 298 19.49 -3.82 -6.82
CA PHE A 298 19.19 -5.25 -6.66
C PHE A 298 20.39 -6.10 -7.07
N THR A 299 20.76 -7.06 -6.22
CA THR A 299 21.65 -8.16 -6.61
C THR A 299 20.88 -9.21 -7.40
N GLU A 300 21.56 -10.12 -8.11
CA GLU A 300 20.89 -11.19 -8.86
C GLU A 300 20.04 -12.11 -7.96
N GLU A 301 20.49 -12.37 -6.73
CA GLU A 301 19.73 -13.16 -5.75
C GLU A 301 18.45 -12.45 -5.34
N GLU A 302 18.50 -11.12 -5.20
CA GLU A 302 17.34 -10.31 -4.85
C GLU A 302 16.37 -10.17 -6.02
N ILE A 303 16.86 -10.07 -7.25
CA ILE A 303 16.00 -10.14 -8.44
C ILE A 303 15.26 -11.47 -8.46
N LYS A 304 15.93 -12.59 -8.15
CA LYS A 304 15.26 -13.89 -8.08
C LYS A 304 14.20 -13.92 -6.96
N ARG A 305 14.52 -13.40 -5.78
CA ARG A 305 13.59 -13.36 -4.64
C ARG A 305 12.38 -12.47 -4.89
N TYR A 306 12.58 -11.31 -5.53
CA TYR A 306 11.55 -10.29 -5.76
C TYR A 306 11.25 -10.09 -7.25
N CYS A 307 11.32 -11.17 -8.03
CA CYS A 307 11.27 -11.11 -9.50
C CYS A 307 10.02 -10.39 -10.01
N ASP A 308 8.86 -10.71 -9.44
CA ASP A 308 7.59 -10.09 -9.82
C ASP A 308 7.58 -8.56 -9.62
N TYR A 309 8.23 -8.08 -8.56
CA TYR A 309 8.35 -6.65 -8.25
C TYR A 309 9.34 -5.96 -9.16
N TYR A 310 10.50 -6.58 -9.36
CA TYR A 310 11.51 -6.12 -10.31
C TYR A 310 10.86 -5.93 -11.69
N ILE A 311 10.14 -6.94 -12.18
CA ILE A 311 9.41 -6.90 -13.45
C ILE A 311 8.35 -5.79 -13.47
N THR A 312 7.59 -5.63 -12.39
CA THR A 312 6.54 -4.61 -12.28
C THR A 312 7.14 -3.20 -12.42
N ILE A 313 8.17 -2.90 -11.63
CA ILE A 313 8.85 -1.60 -11.66
C ILE A 313 9.51 -1.38 -13.02
N ASN A 314 10.17 -2.41 -13.56
CA ASN A 314 10.79 -2.34 -14.88
C ASN A 314 9.76 -2.01 -15.97
N ASN A 315 8.60 -2.69 -15.98
CA ASN A 315 7.51 -2.35 -16.91
C ASN A 315 7.01 -0.92 -16.75
N MET A 316 6.86 -0.43 -15.52
CA MET A 316 6.44 0.95 -15.25
C MET A 316 7.48 1.97 -15.74
N ILE A 317 8.78 1.69 -15.58
CA ILE A 317 9.85 2.52 -16.16
C ILE A 317 9.76 2.54 -17.69
N GLY A 318 9.55 1.38 -18.32
CA GLY A 318 9.40 1.29 -19.78
C GLY A 318 8.21 2.09 -20.28
N MET A 319 7.08 2.01 -19.57
CA MET A 319 5.90 2.84 -19.83
C MET A 319 6.19 4.32 -19.62
N ALA A 320 6.92 4.69 -18.58
CA ALA A 320 7.28 6.07 -18.30
C ALA A 320 8.14 6.67 -19.42
N TYR A 321 9.16 5.95 -19.89
CA TYR A 321 9.97 6.35 -21.05
C TYR A 321 9.09 6.53 -22.30
N PHE A 322 8.23 5.55 -22.59
CA PHE A 322 7.34 5.60 -23.75
C PHE A 322 6.39 6.80 -23.70
N LEU A 323 5.82 7.11 -22.54
CA LEU A 323 4.89 8.23 -22.37
C LEU A 323 5.56 9.59 -22.35
N ARG A 324 6.80 9.67 -21.85
CA ARG A 324 7.58 10.91 -21.84
C ARG A 324 7.88 11.38 -23.26
N ASN A 325 8.30 10.45 -24.14
CA ASN A 325 8.55 10.63 -25.58
C ASN A 325 9.14 12.00 -25.96
N ARG A 326 10.12 12.48 -25.18
CA ARG A 326 10.68 13.84 -25.32
C ARG A 326 12.08 13.80 -25.88
N TYR A 327 12.84 12.76 -25.57
CA TYR A 327 14.19 12.57 -26.04
C TYR A 327 14.23 11.50 -27.12
N GLU A 328 15.10 11.65 -28.13
CA GLU A 328 15.24 10.68 -29.24
C GLU A 328 15.47 9.23 -28.73
N ASP A 329 16.11 9.10 -27.57
CA ASP A 329 16.43 7.83 -26.95
C ASP A 329 15.30 7.23 -26.09
N ASP A 330 14.19 7.94 -25.84
CA ASP A 330 13.14 7.50 -24.93
C ASP A 330 12.47 6.21 -25.39
N ILE A 331 12.10 6.15 -26.68
CA ILE A 331 11.54 4.93 -27.27
C ILE A 331 12.55 3.77 -27.22
N ARG A 332 13.86 4.08 -27.27
CA ARG A 332 14.94 3.07 -27.18
C ARG A 332 15.01 2.47 -25.80
N MET A 333 15.01 3.36 -24.82
CA MET A 333 15.02 3.00 -23.41
C MET A 333 13.78 2.19 -23.07
N ALA A 334 12.58 2.63 -23.50
CA ALA A 334 11.34 1.89 -23.35
C ALA A 334 11.44 0.47 -23.94
N ALA A 335 11.86 0.35 -25.20
CA ALA A 335 12.00 -0.94 -25.87
C ALA A 335 12.99 -1.88 -25.15
N ASN A 336 14.14 -1.35 -24.72
CA ASN A 336 15.13 -2.13 -23.97
C ASN A 336 14.59 -2.59 -22.62
N THR A 337 13.88 -1.70 -21.91
CA THR A 337 13.23 -2.03 -20.65
C THR A 337 12.19 -3.13 -20.82
N PHE A 338 11.33 -3.09 -21.84
CA PHE A 338 10.38 -4.16 -22.10
C PHE A 338 11.06 -5.48 -22.49
N ARG A 339 12.16 -5.44 -23.26
CA ARG A 339 12.95 -6.65 -23.55
C ARG A 339 13.53 -7.26 -22.28
N GLU A 340 14.08 -6.45 -21.37
CA GLU A 340 14.56 -6.91 -20.08
C GLU A 340 13.45 -7.61 -19.28
N THR A 341 12.24 -7.05 -19.23
CA THR A 341 11.09 -7.74 -18.62
C THR A 341 10.83 -9.10 -19.26
N LEU A 342 10.85 -9.17 -20.59
CA LEU A 342 10.58 -10.40 -21.34
C LEU A 342 11.68 -11.46 -21.17
N ARG A 343 12.89 -11.10 -20.71
CA ARG A 343 13.91 -12.09 -20.33
C ARG A 343 13.50 -12.90 -19.10
N TYR A 344 12.80 -12.27 -18.16
CA TYR A 344 12.31 -12.91 -16.93
C TYR A 344 10.91 -13.48 -17.08
N THR A 345 10.04 -12.78 -17.80
CA THR A 345 8.65 -13.22 -18.08
C THR A 345 8.36 -13.18 -19.58
N PRO A 346 8.83 -14.19 -20.35
CA PRO A 346 8.66 -14.22 -21.81
C PRO A 346 7.21 -14.15 -22.29
N LYS A 347 6.26 -14.59 -21.45
CA LYS A 347 4.81 -14.60 -21.74
C LYS A 347 4.07 -13.36 -21.23
N ASN A 348 4.78 -12.31 -20.80
CA ASN A 348 4.14 -11.08 -20.34
C ASN A 348 3.55 -10.30 -21.52
N ILE A 349 2.27 -10.56 -21.82
CA ILE A 349 1.55 -9.98 -22.98
C ILE A 349 1.56 -8.45 -22.95
N GLN A 350 1.44 -7.84 -21.78
CA GLN A 350 1.49 -6.38 -21.66
C GLN A 350 2.87 -5.83 -22.08
N ALA A 351 3.97 -6.46 -21.66
CA ALA A 351 5.31 -6.07 -22.07
C ALA A 351 5.55 -6.33 -23.57
N VAL A 352 5.04 -7.43 -24.13
CA VAL A 352 5.12 -7.69 -25.59
C VAL A 352 4.36 -6.62 -26.36
N PHE A 353 3.17 -6.26 -25.90
CA PHE A 353 2.32 -5.24 -26.54
C PHE A 353 3.03 -3.88 -26.56
N LYS A 354 3.58 -3.46 -25.42
CA LYS A 354 4.32 -2.20 -25.33
C LYS A 354 5.61 -2.20 -26.14
N LEU A 355 6.31 -3.35 -26.22
CA LEU A 355 7.45 -3.48 -27.12
C LEU A 355 7.05 -3.32 -28.60
N ALA A 356 5.88 -3.83 -29.00
CA ALA A 356 5.35 -3.65 -30.35
C ALA A 356 5.02 -2.18 -30.63
N GLU A 357 4.40 -1.47 -29.69
CA GLU A 357 4.18 -0.01 -29.78
C GLU A 357 5.51 0.75 -29.93
N CYS A 358 6.59 0.34 -29.24
CA CYS A 358 7.91 0.92 -29.47
C CYS A 358 8.44 0.65 -30.89
N MET A 359 8.23 -0.55 -31.44
CA MET A 359 8.66 -0.87 -32.82
C MET A 359 7.89 -0.04 -33.86
N ILE A 360 6.61 0.28 -33.61
CA ILE A 360 5.84 1.23 -34.44
C ILE A 360 6.47 2.61 -34.42
N ALA A 361 6.81 3.12 -33.23
CA ALA A 361 7.43 4.43 -33.09
C ALA A 361 8.79 4.49 -33.83
N TYR A 362 9.48 3.34 -33.97
CA TYR A 362 10.66 3.17 -34.82
C TYR A 362 10.39 2.98 -36.31
N LYS A 363 9.12 2.96 -36.73
CA LYS A 363 8.70 2.62 -38.10
C LYS A 363 9.17 1.23 -38.55
N ASN A 364 9.45 0.33 -37.61
CA ASN A 364 9.80 -1.06 -37.88
C ASN A 364 8.53 -1.93 -37.80
N TYR A 365 7.64 -1.73 -38.77
CA TYR A 365 6.35 -2.43 -38.83
C TYR A 365 6.51 -3.95 -38.90
N ASN A 366 7.52 -4.44 -39.63
CA ASN A 366 7.83 -5.88 -39.71
C ASN A 366 8.11 -6.51 -38.34
N ALA A 367 8.89 -5.85 -37.48
CA ALA A 367 9.16 -6.35 -36.12
C ALA A 367 7.89 -6.27 -35.26
N ALA A 368 7.12 -5.20 -35.39
CA ALA A 368 5.90 -5.00 -34.63
C ALA A 368 4.80 -6.01 -34.99
N SER A 369 4.59 -6.32 -36.28
CA SER A 369 3.64 -7.35 -36.74
C SER A 369 3.97 -8.72 -36.17
N LYS A 370 5.25 -9.08 -36.08
CA LYS A 370 5.68 -10.35 -35.45
C LYS A 370 5.28 -10.41 -33.97
N LEU A 371 5.41 -9.31 -33.25
CA LEU A 371 5.02 -9.22 -31.84
C LEU A 371 3.49 -9.28 -31.66
N TYR A 372 2.70 -8.62 -32.52
CA TYR A 372 1.24 -8.73 -32.46
C TYR A 372 0.72 -10.12 -32.84
N ARG A 373 1.33 -10.79 -33.83
CA ARG A 373 1.03 -12.20 -34.10
C ARG A 373 1.33 -13.09 -32.90
N TYR A 374 2.44 -12.84 -32.18
CA TYR A 374 2.73 -13.55 -30.94
C TYR A 374 1.64 -13.31 -29.89
N ILE A 375 1.19 -12.07 -29.71
CA ILE A 375 0.11 -11.73 -28.77
C ILE A 375 -1.16 -12.51 -29.11
N LEU A 376 -1.58 -12.50 -30.38
CA LEU A 376 -2.77 -13.22 -30.84
C LEU A 376 -2.64 -14.75 -30.78
N ASN A 377 -1.42 -15.29 -30.82
CA ASN A 377 -1.21 -16.72 -30.60
C ASN A 377 -1.42 -17.12 -29.13
N VAL A 378 -1.17 -16.22 -28.18
CA VAL A 378 -1.34 -16.47 -26.74
C VAL A 378 -2.73 -16.05 -26.26
N ASP A 379 -3.24 -14.95 -26.79
CA ASP A 379 -4.53 -14.33 -26.49
C ASP A 379 -5.27 -14.03 -27.81
N PRO A 380 -5.95 -15.04 -28.40
CA PRO A 380 -6.63 -14.89 -29.69
C PRO A 380 -7.74 -13.82 -29.71
N ASP A 381 -8.28 -13.50 -28.54
CA ASP A 381 -9.39 -12.55 -28.36
C ASP A 381 -8.92 -11.11 -28.17
N ASN A 382 -7.61 -10.84 -28.27
CA ASN A 382 -7.04 -9.50 -28.14
C ASN A 382 -7.41 -8.60 -29.33
N ALA A 383 -8.58 -7.97 -29.24
CA ALA A 383 -9.12 -7.13 -30.32
C ALA A 383 -8.15 -6.00 -30.74
N LYS A 384 -7.48 -5.36 -29.76
CA LYS A 384 -6.55 -4.27 -30.01
C LYS A 384 -5.30 -4.74 -30.78
N ALA A 385 -4.76 -5.91 -30.46
CA ALA A 385 -3.63 -6.47 -31.19
C ALA A 385 -4.00 -6.86 -32.63
N ARG A 386 -5.24 -7.33 -32.85
CA ARG A 386 -5.76 -7.67 -34.18
C ARG A 386 -5.86 -6.44 -35.07
N GLU A 387 -6.49 -5.38 -34.56
CA GLU A 387 -6.63 -4.10 -35.27
C GLU A 387 -5.25 -3.55 -35.71
N LEU A 388 -4.29 -3.47 -34.78
CA LEU A 388 -2.96 -2.94 -35.07
C LEU A 388 -2.16 -3.83 -36.04
N LEU A 389 -2.35 -5.15 -36.01
CA LEU A 389 -1.73 -6.06 -36.98
C LEU A 389 -2.29 -5.83 -38.39
N GLU A 390 -3.60 -5.69 -38.54
CA GLU A 390 -4.25 -5.41 -39.83
C GLU A 390 -3.81 -4.07 -40.41
N GLU A 391 -3.63 -3.05 -39.58
CA GLU A 391 -3.08 -1.76 -40.01
C GLU A 391 -1.66 -1.89 -40.55
N MET A 392 -0.80 -2.65 -39.87
CA MET A 392 0.58 -2.87 -40.30
C MET A 392 0.72 -3.66 -41.60
N GLU A 393 -0.20 -4.59 -41.87
CA GLU A 393 -0.18 -5.39 -43.10
C GLU A 393 -0.68 -4.61 -44.32
N LYS A 394 -1.23 -3.41 -44.13
CA LYS A 394 -1.65 -2.48 -45.20
C LYS A 394 -0.57 -1.47 -45.59
N ILE A 395 0.50 -1.34 -44.80
CA ILE A 395 1.66 -0.44 -45.02
C ILE A 395 2.77 -1.23 -45.67
#